data_AF-A0A806CB97-F1
#
_entry.id   AF-A0A806CB97-F1
#
_cell.length_a   1.000
_cell.length_b   1.000
_cell.length_c   1.000
_cell.angle_alpha   90.00
_cell.angle_beta   90.00
_cell.angle_gamma   90.00
#
_symmetry.space_group_name_H-M   'P 1'
#
loop_
_entity.id
_entity.type
_entity.pdbx_description
1 polymer ?
#
loop_
_entity_poly.entity_id
_entity_poly.type
_entity_poly.pdbx_seq_one_letter_code
_entity_poly.pdbx_strand_id
1 'polypeptide(L)'
;MPQDTISVSLVDSRIQVSRPNYYNPLLVYKTTKIKVNKDTANFITLNLTVNNYEKQIETLEKDNGNGQDQFGKEKTLLKTTMSNFFNLSEESLKSVVLFIYKDKPEELKKYLKVHRQSNER
;
A
#
# COMPACT_ATOMS: atom_id res chain seq x y z
N MET A 1 -50.42 17.79 3.78
CA MET A 1 -49.10 18.27 3.32
C MET A 1 -48.13 17.09 3.37
N PRO A 2 -47.49 16.67 2.26
CA PRO A 2 -46.37 15.75 2.36
C PRO A 2 -45.12 16.57 2.69
N GLN A 3 -44.52 16.26 3.83
CA GLN A 3 -43.27 16.86 4.27
C GLN A 3 -42.15 16.07 3.59
N ASP A 4 -41.65 16.60 2.46
CA ASP A 4 -40.48 16.07 1.76
C ASP A 4 -39.30 16.01 2.72
N THR A 5 -39.08 14.83 3.30
CA THR A 5 -37.97 14.57 4.20
C THR A 5 -36.76 14.31 3.31
N ILE A 6 -35.88 15.30 3.18
CA ILE A 6 -34.57 15.12 2.56
C ILE A 6 -33.82 14.09 3.41
N SER A 7 -33.71 12.85 2.90
CA SER A 7 -32.87 11.82 3.49
C SER A 7 -31.41 12.17 3.18
N VAL A 8 -30.78 12.92 4.08
CA VAL A 8 -29.34 13.14 4.03
C VAL A 8 -28.67 11.85 4.46
N SER A 9 -28.18 11.06 3.51
CA SER A 9 -27.23 10.00 3.80
C SER A 9 -25.92 10.66 4.24
N LEU A 10 -25.80 10.91 5.55
CA LEU A 10 -24.51 11.18 6.17
C LEU A 10 -23.69 9.91 5.98
N VAL A 11 -22.83 9.93 4.95
CA VAL A 11 -21.81 8.91 4.77
C VAL A 11 -20.93 9.02 6.00
N ASP A 12 -21.07 8.09 6.94
CA ASP A 12 -20.29 8.07 8.17
C ASP A 12 -18.80 8.27 7.83
N SER A 13 -18.28 9.43 8.22
CA SER A 13 -16.86 9.73 8.09
C SER A 13 -16.11 8.67 8.88
N ARG A 14 -15.19 7.96 8.21
CA ARG A 14 -14.41 6.79 8.71
C ARG A 14 -13.59 7.03 9.98
N ILE A 15 -13.67 8.23 10.57
CA ILE A 15 -13.06 8.57 11.84
C ILE A 15 -14.08 8.25 12.94
N GLN A 16 -14.09 6.99 13.39
CA GLN A 16 -14.73 6.65 14.65
C GLN A 16 -14.00 7.37 15.78
N VAL A 17 -14.63 8.41 16.32
CA VAL A 17 -14.08 9.24 17.43
C VAL A 17 -13.76 8.40 18.68
N SER A 18 -14.35 7.21 18.80
CA SER A 18 -14.20 6.31 19.95
C SER A 18 -13.05 5.31 19.86
N ARG A 19 -12.29 5.26 18.76
CA ARG A 19 -11.17 4.33 18.58
C ARG A 19 -9.99 5.01 17.88
N PRO A 20 -8.74 4.76 18.30
CA PRO A 20 -7.59 5.20 17.52
C PRO A 20 -7.62 4.51 16.15
N ASN A 21 -8.00 5.26 15.12
CA ASN A 21 -7.98 4.80 13.74
C ASN A 21 -6.54 4.93 13.24
N TYR A 22 -5.79 3.85 13.34
CA TYR A 22 -4.47 3.75 12.72
C TYR A 22 -4.65 3.68 11.20
N TYR A 23 -4.58 4.86 10.56
CA TYR A 23 -4.56 4.96 9.10
C TYR A 23 -3.29 4.26 8.59
N ASN A 24 -3.47 3.19 7.83
CA ASN A 24 -2.39 2.51 7.12
C ASN A 24 -2.37 3.03 5.68
N PRO A 25 -1.53 4.02 5.34
CA PRO A 25 -1.49 4.53 3.98
C PRO A 25 -1.08 3.43 3.00
N LEU A 26 -1.69 3.48 1.82
CA LEU A 26 -1.28 2.70 0.66
C LEU A 26 -0.18 3.46 -0.07
N LEU A 27 1.04 2.91 -0.06
CA LEU A 27 2.14 3.38 -0.88
C LEU A 27 2.22 2.58 -2.17
N VAL A 28 2.46 3.25 -3.28
CA VAL A 28 2.47 2.63 -4.60
C VAL A 28 3.84 2.80 -5.23
N TYR A 29 4.46 1.70 -5.64
CA TYR A 29 5.79 1.68 -6.24
C TYR A 29 5.76 0.96 -7.59
N LYS A 30 6.24 1.64 -8.63
CA LYS A 30 6.45 1.02 -9.95
C LYS A 30 7.86 0.45 -10.00
N THR A 31 7.98 -0.86 -10.13
CA THR A 31 9.27 -1.56 -10.23
C THR A 31 9.65 -1.85 -11.68
N THR A 32 10.95 -1.94 -11.96
CA THR A 32 11.45 -2.46 -13.24
C THR A 32 12.08 -3.84 -13.12
N LYS A 33 12.64 -4.19 -11.95
CA LYS A 33 13.44 -5.41 -11.74
C LYS A 33 12.94 -6.33 -10.63
N ILE A 34 12.03 -5.90 -9.76
CA ILE A 34 11.41 -6.78 -8.76
C ILE A 34 10.42 -7.70 -9.48
N LYS A 35 10.54 -9.00 -9.19
CA LYS A 35 9.62 -10.02 -9.71
C LYS A 35 8.25 -9.76 -9.10
N VAL A 36 7.26 -9.56 -9.96
CA VAL A 36 5.84 -9.56 -9.58
C VAL A 36 5.22 -10.87 -10.08
N ASN A 37 4.22 -11.40 -9.40
CA ASN A 37 3.65 -12.71 -9.73
C ASN A 37 2.83 -12.64 -11.04
N LYS A 38 3.49 -12.87 -12.17
CA LYS A 38 2.89 -12.75 -13.51
C LYS A 38 1.69 -13.67 -13.73
N ASP A 39 1.62 -14.79 -13.00
CA ASP A 39 0.63 -15.85 -13.21
C ASP A 39 -0.70 -15.60 -12.48
N THR A 40 -0.72 -14.73 -11.47
CA THR A 40 -1.94 -14.45 -10.68
C THR A 40 -2.29 -12.97 -10.67
N ALA A 41 -1.33 -12.10 -10.40
CA ALA A 41 -1.54 -10.67 -10.32
C ALA A 41 -0.21 -9.96 -10.58
N ASN A 42 -0.16 -9.08 -11.59
CA ASN A 42 1.04 -8.33 -11.98
C ASN A 42 1.51 -7.28 -10.94
N PHE A 43 1.31 -7.56 -9.65
CA PHE A 43 1.68 -6.78 -8.51
C PHE A 43 2.04 -7.66 -7.30
N ILE A 44 2.68 -7.06 -6.30
CA ILE A 44 2.86 -7.62 -4.95
C ILE A 44 2.31 -6.60 -3.96
N THR A 45 1.70 -7.09 -2.87
CA THR A 45 1.33 -6.24 -1.74
C THR A 45 2.08 -6.71 -0.49
N LEU A 46 2.77 -5.78 0.17
CA LEU A 46 3.47 -6.04 1.43
C LEU A 46 2.86 -5.19 2.54
N ASN A 47 2.54 -5.81 3.67
CA ASN A 47 2.16 -5.10 4.88
C ASN A 47 3.41 -4.82 5.70
N LEU A 48 3.84 -3.56 5.68
CA LEU A 48 5.09 -3.13 6.30
C LEU A 48 4.82 -2.40 7.61
N THR A 49 5.70 -2.62 8.57
CA THR A 49 5.73 -1.99 9.89
C THR A 49 7.17 -1.64 10.23
N VAL A 50 7.36 -0.77 11.22
CA VAL A 50 8.69 -0.45 11.77
C VAL A 50 9.53 -1.69 12.12
N ASN A 51 8.87 -2.79 12.52
CA ASN A 51 9.55 -4.00 12.99
C ASN A 51 9.88 -5.02 11.88
N ASN A 52 9.26 -4.91 10.70
CA ASN A 52 9.36 -5.97 9.69
C ASN A 52 9.81 -5.50 8.29
N TYR A 53 9.86 -4.18 8.04
CA TYR A 53 9.98 -3.67 6.67
C TYR A 53 11.28 -4.12 6.00
N GLU A 54 12.40 -4.14 6.74
CA GLU A 54 13.69 -4.56 6.18
C GLU A 54 13.67 -6.02 5.74
N LYS A 55 13.13 -6.90 6.58
CA LYS A 55 13.03 -8.33 6.30
C LYS A 55 12.11 -8.58 5.10
N GLN A 56 10.95 -7.92 5.06
CA GLN A 56 10.00 -8.06 3.95
C GLN A 56 10.61 -7.57 2.62
N ILE A 57 11.30 -6.44 2.62
CA ILE A 57 11.97 -5.92 1.41
C ILE A 57 13.13 -6.84 1.01
N GLU A 58 13.85 -7.46 1.96
CA GLU A 58 14.91 -8.40 1.63
C GLU A 58 14.40 -9.65 0.90
N THR A 59 13.21 -10.14 1.25
CA THR A 59 12.60 -11.30 0.59
C THR A 59 12.10 -11.04 -0.84
N LEU A 60 12.13 -9.80 -1.31
CA LEU A 60 11.80 -9.49 -2.70
C LEU A 60 12.78 -10.23 -3.62
N GLU A 61 12.22 -10.81 -4.69
CA GLU A 61 12.97 -11.53 -5.70
C GLU A 61 13.19 -10.66 -6.93
N LYS A 62 14.24 -10.97 -7.69
CA LYS A 62 14.54 -10.33 -8.97
C LYS A 62 13.76 -11.00 -10.10
N ASP A 63 13.22 -10.23 -11.03
CA ASP A 63 12.61 -10.74 -12.27
C ASP A 63 13.71 -11.23 -13.23
N ASN A 64 13.38 -12.22 -14.06
CA ASN A 64 14.35 -12.83 -14.99
C ASN A 64 14.92 -11.78 -15.95
N GLY A 65 16.25 -11.57 -15.90
CA GLY A 65 16.98 -10.65 -16.79
C GLY A 65 18.28 -10.08 -16.21
N ASN A 66 19.13 -9.50 -17.06
CA ASN A 66 20.33 -8.77 -16.62
C ASN A 66 19.95 -7.46 -15.90
N GLY A 67 20.68 -7.11 -14.83
CA GLY A 67 20.44 -5.89 -14.03
C GLY A 67 20.51 -6.07 -12.52
N GLN A 68 21.50 -6.81 -12.01
CA GLN A 68 21.69 -7.01 -10.56
C GLN A 68 21.91 -5.68 -9.81
N ASP A 69 22.65 -4.76 -10.43
CA ASP A 69 22.89 -3.42 -9.91
C ASP A 69 21.57 -2.62 -9.73
N GLN A 70 20.68 -2.67 -10.72
CA GLN A 70 19.40 -1.97 -10.65
C GLN A 70 18.45 -2.57 -9.61
N PHE A 71 18.39 -3.90 -9.48
CA PHE A 71 17.59 -4.57 -8.46
C PHE A 71 18.06 -4.22 -7.04
N GLY A 72 19.37 -4.23 -6.80
CA GLY A 72 19.96 -3.80 -5.53
C GLY A 72 19.62 -2.34 -5.20
N LYS A 73 19.73 -1.44 -6.19
CA LYS A 73 19.34 -0.03 -6.06
C LYS A 73 17.87 0.15 -5.70
N GLU A 74 16.95 -0.60 -6.32
CA GLU A 74 15.52 -0.55 -5.97
C GLU A 74 15.27 -1.01 -4.52
N LYS A 75 15.89 -2.11 -4.07
CA LYS A 75 15.77 -2.57 -2.68
C LYS A 75 16.30 -1.56 -1.68
N THR A 76 17.47 -0.98 -1.95
CA THR A 76 18.06 0.06 -1.08
C THR A 76 17.16 1.29 -1.02
N LEU A 77 16.63 1.74 -2.16
CA LEU A 77 15.68 2.86 -2.20
C LEU A 77 14.46 2.57 -1.33
N LEU A 78 13.82 1.41 -1.51
CA LEU A 78 12.64 1.03 -0.72
C LEU A 78 12.95 1.01 0.78
N LYS A 79 14.09 0.45 1.19
CA LYS A 79 14.51 0.42 2.60
C LYS A 79 14.71 1.83 3.16
N THR A 80 15.47 2.67 2.47
CA THR A 80 15.73 4.05 2.90
C THR A 80 14.43 4.85 2.99
N THR A 81 13.54 4.72 2.00
CA THR A 81 12.24 5.38 2.01
C THR A 81 11.37 4.90 3.17
N MET A 82 11.29 3.60 3.44
CA MET A 82 10.53 3.08 4.58
C MET A 82 11.12 3.53 5.92
N SER A 83 12.46 3.54 6.05
CA SER A 83 13.14 4.07 7.23
C SER A 83 12.78 5.54 7.49
N ASN A 84 12.72 6.36 6.43
CA ASN A 84 12.30 7.75 6.53
C ASN A 84 10.83 7.89 6.96
N PHE A 85 9.94 7.03 6.48
CA PHE A 85 8.52 7.02 6.87
C PHE A 85 8.27 6.52 8.30
N PHE A 86 9.08 5.55 8.76
CA PHE A 86 8.98 4.89 10.07
C PHE A 86 9.94 5.48 11.12
N ASN A 87 10.37 6.73 10.93
CA ASN A 87 11.29 7.41 11.83
C ASN A 87 10.73 7.55 13.27
N LEU A 88 11.54 8.00 14.23
CA LEU A 88 11.15 8.08 15.64
C LEU A 88 10.28 9.29 16.01
N SER A 89 9.85 10.12 15.04
CA SER A 89 8.98 11.26 15.32
C SER A 89 7.55 10.81 15.66
N GLU A 90 6.80 11.64 16.38
CA GLU A 90 5.40 11.37 16.70
C GLU A 90 4.50 11.33 15.46
N GLU A 91 4.90 12.04 14.39
CA GLU A 91 4.19 12.11 13.11
C GLU A 91 4.55 10.95 12.16
N SER A 92 5.45 10.06 12.56
CA SER A 92 5.84 8.91 11.75
C SER A 92 4.70 7.94 11.52
N LEU A 93 4.72 7.32 10.34
CA LEU A 93 3.85 6.20 10.05
C LEU A 93 4.25 5.02 10.95
N LYS A 94 3.28 4.24 11.41
CA LYS A 94 3.56 3.00 12.18
C LYS A 94 3.49 1.75 11.31
N SER A 95 2.68 1.83 10.26
CA SER A 95 2.45 0.76 9.30
C SER A 95 2.00 1.33 7.97
N VAL A 96 2.36 0.66 6.87
CA VAL A 96 1.93 0.99 5.53
C VAL A 96 1.60 -0.28 4.75
N VAL A 97 0.74 -0.16 3.75
CA VAL A 97 0.57 -1.19 2.72
C VAL A 97 1.38 -0.75 1.51
N LEU A 98 2.40 -1.50 1.14
CA LEU A 98 3.21 -1.23 -0.05
C LEU A 98 2.71 -2.07 -1.23
N PHE A 99 2.22 -1.41 -2.27
CA PHE A 99 1.78 -2.01 -3.52
C PHE A 99 2.86 -1.83 -4.59
N ILE A 100 3.47 -2.92 -5.04
CA ILE A 100 4.55 -2.94 -6.04
C ILE A 100 3.99 -3.47 -7.35
N TYR A 101 4.12 -2.75 -8.45
CA TYR A 101 3.61 -3.17 -9.77
C TYR A 101 4.61 -2.87 -10.88
N LYS A 102 4.47 -3.53 -12.03
CA LYS A 102 5.38 -3.34 -13.17
C LYS A 102 4.78 -2.44 -14.26
N ASP A 103 3.91 -3.00 -15.10
CA ASP A 103 3.45 -2.30 -16.32
C ASP A 103 1.93 -2.07 -16.37
N LYS A 104 1.16 -2.75 -15.51
CA LYS A 104 -0.31 -2.72 -15.54
C LYS A 104 -0.90 -1.94 -14.35
N PRO A 105 -1.09 -0.61 -14.45
CA PRO A 105 -1.75 0.17 -13.41
C PRO A 105 -3.25 -0.17 -13.28
N GLU A 106 -3.83 -0.92 -14.21
CA GLU A 106 -5.20 -1.42 -14.12
C GLU A 106 -5.40 -2.30 -12.88
N GLU A 107 -4.38 -3.04 -12.48
CA GLU A 107 -4.41 -3.83 -11.25
C GLU A 107 -4.46 -2.95 -10.01
N LEU A 108 -3.78 -1.81 -10.00
CA LEU A 108 -3.94 -0.80 -8.94
C LEU A 108 -5.38 -0.27 -8.93
N LYS A 109 -5.97 0.04 -10.08
CA LYS A 109 -7.37 0.52 -10.14
C LYS A 109 -8.34 -0.54 -9.61
N LYS A 110 -8.15 -1.82 -9.95
CA LYS A 110 -8.97 -2.93 -9.44
C LYS A 110 -8.77 -3.10 -7.93
N TYR A 111 -7.52 -3.10 -7.46
CA TYR A 111 -7.17 -3.17 -6.05
C TYR A 111 -7.85 -2.05 -5.26
N LEU A 112 -7.73 -0.82 -5.74
CA LEU A 112 -8.39 0.35 -5.14
C LEU A 112 -9.90 0.21 -5.13
N LYS A 113 -10.54 -0.29 -6.20
CA LYS A 113 -12.00 -0.49 -6.23
C LYS A 113 -12.48 -1.51 -5.21
N VAL A 114 -11.81 -2.66 -5.11
CA VAL A 114 -12.15 -3.72 -4.14
C VAL A 114 -11.98 -3.20 -2.71
N HIS A 115 -10.87 -2.54 -2.42
CA HIS A 115 -10.54 -2.06 -1.08
C HIS A 115 -11.18 -0.68 -0.77
N ARG A 116 -11.88 -0.07 -1.74
CA ARG A 116 -12.74 1.09 -1.51
C ARG A 116 -14.00 0.68 -0.72
N GLN A 117 -14.43 -0.58 -0.86
CA GLN A 117 -15.71 -1.12 -0.35
C GLN A 117 -15.62 -2.01 0.90
N SER A 118 -14.46 -2.21 1.53
CA SER A 118 -14.38 -2.89 2.86
C SER A 118 -14.93 -2.04 4.03
N ASN A 119 -15.98 -1.28 3.76
CA ASN A 119 -16.73 -0.41 4.67
C ASN A 119 -18.24 -0.73 4.66
N GLU A 120 -18.67 -1.79 3.97
CA GLU A 120 -20.05 -2.28 3.98
C GLU A 120 -20.09 -3.74 4.46
N ARG A 121 -19.91 -3.97 5.77
CA ARG A 121 -20.53 -5.07 6.51
C ARG A 121 -20.68 -4.69 7.98
#